data_AF-A0A0U0UB55-F1
#
_entry.id   AF-A0A0U0UB55-F1
#
_cell.length_a   1.000
_cell.length_b   1.000
_cell.length_c   1.000
_cell.angle_alpha   90.00
_cell.angle_beta   90.00
_cell.angle_gamma   90.00
#
_symmetry.space_group_name_H-M   'P 1'
#
loop_
_entity.id
_entity.type
_entity.pdbx_description
1 polymer ?
#
loop_
_entity_poly.entity_id
_entity_poly.type
_entity_poly.pdbx_seq_one_letter_code
_entity_poly.pdbx_strand_id
1 'polypeptide(L)' 'MLSTASWAGPDELVDGLLAILAAGASLVQVANPDPAMLQRRIATEKVTRVL' A
#
# COMPACT_ATOMS: atom_id res chain seq x y z
N MET A 1 -1.42 2.96 5.58
CA MET A 1 -0.53 1.80 5.39
C MET A 1 0.13 1.89 4.02
N LEU A 2 1.34 1.37 3.81
CA LEU A 2 1.98 1.29 2.49
C LEU A 2 2.16 -0.17 2.07
N SER A 3 1.88 -0.49 0.80
CA SER A 3 2.16 -1.80 0.21
C SER A 3 2.87 -1.66 -1.13
N THR A 4 3.87 -2.50 -1.38
CA THR A 4 4.58 -2.63 -2.67
C THR A 4 4.22 -3.93 -3.40
N ALA A 5 3.16 -4.62 -2.97
CA ALA A 5 2.73 -5.86 -3.58
C ALA A 5 2.27 -5.63 -5.03
N SER A 6 2.62 -6.57 -5.92
CA SER A 6 2.09 -6.60 -7.28
C SER A 6 0.68 -7.18 -7.24
N TRP A 7 -0.30 -6.39 -7.67
CA TRP A 7 -1.70 -6.79 -7.76
C TRP A 7 -2.06 -6.94 -9.23
N ALA A 8 -1.92 -8.17 -9.74
CA ALA A 8 -2.07 -8.47 -11.15
C ALA A 8 -3.51 -8.80 -11.56
N GLY A 9 -4.36 -9.18 -10.58
CA GLY A 9 -5.74 -9.56 -10.80
C GLY A 9 -6.71 -8.92 -9.80
N PRO A 10 -8.02 -9.12 -10.04
CA PRO A 10 -9.06 -8.59 -9.17
C PRO A 10 -9.07 -9.24 -7.78
N ASP A 11 -8.65 -10.51 -7.66
CA ASP A 11 -8.66 -11.23 -6.38
C ASP A 11 -7.66 -10.60 -5.40
N GLU A 12 -6.46 -10.25 -5.86
CA GLU A 12 -5.45 -9.60 -5.02
C GLU A 12 -5.86 -8.18 -4.61
N LEU A 13 -6.68 -7.49 -5.42
CA LEU A 13 -7.28 -6.21 -5.04
C LEU A 13 -8.31 -6.40 -3.92
N VAL A 14 -9.17 -7.42 -4.01
CA VAL A 14 -10.13 -7.69 -2.95
C VAL A 14 -9.40 -8.03 -1.65
N ASP A 15 -8.44 -8.95 -1.69
CA ASP A 15 -7.72 -9.38 -0.50
C ASP A 15 -6.83 -8.27 0.10
N GLY A 16 -6.19 -7.46 -0.76
CA GLY A 16 -5.22 -6.45 -0.35
C GLY A 16 -5.82 -5.08 -0.07
N LEU A 17 -6.74 -4.59 -0.90
CA LEU A 17 -7.35 -3.26 -0.76
C LEU A 17 -8.62 -3.31 0.08
N LEU A 18 -9.55 -4.21 -0.24
CA LEU A 18 -10.87 -4.21 0.41
C LEU A 18 -10.75 -4.53 1.89
N ALA A 19 -9.87 -5.46 2.28
CA ALA A 19 -9.61 -5.77 3.68
C ALA A 19 -9.16 -4.53 4.50
N ILE A 20 -8.29 -3.69 3.94
CA ILE A 20 -7.79 -2.47 4.60
C ILE A 20 -8.88 -1.42 4.73
N LEU A 21 -9.66 -1.21 3.67
CA LEU A 21 -10.77 -0.25 3.68
C LEU A 21 -11.88 -0.70 4.64
N ALA A 22 -12.21 -2.00 4.67
CA ALA A 22 -13.20 -2.56 5.59
C ALA A 22 -12.79 -2.42 7.07
N ALA A 23 -11.49 -2.45 7.35
CA ALA A 23 -10.95 -2.15 8.69
C ALA A 23 -10.95 -0.65 9.05
N GLY A 24 -11.46 0.23 8.17
CA GLY A 24 -11.50 1.68 8.37
C GLY A 24 -10.14 2.37 8.21
N ALA A 25 -9.17 1.70 7.60
CA ALA A 25 -7.83 2.23 7.38
C ALA A 25 -7.65 2.74 5.94
N SER A 26 -6.58 3.51 5.72
CA SER A 26 -6.18 3.97 4.37
C SER A 26 -4.94 3.22 3.88
N LEU A 27 -4.87 2.98 2.57
CA LEU A 27 -3.78 2.30 1.89
C LEU A 27 -3.10 3.20 0.85
N VAL A 28 -1.78 3.16 0.83
CA VAL A 28 -0.92 3.69 -0.24
C VAL A 28 -0.32 2.50 -0.96
N GLN A 29 -0.79 2.23 -2.17
CA GLN A 29 -0.23 1.21 -3.04
C GLN A 29 0.89 1.82 -3.89
N VAL A 30 2.04 1.13 -3.99
CA VAL A 30 3.18 1.54 -4.82
C VAL A 30 3.48 0.45 -5.84
N ALA A 31 2.87 0.53 -7.02
CA ALA A 31 3.00 -0.48 -8.08
C ALA A 31 4.41 -0.60 -8.69
N ASN A 32 5.22 0.46 -8.63
CA ASN A 32 6.60 0.46 -9.14
C ASN A 32 7.53 1.06 -8.07
N PRO A 33 8.00 0.25 -7.10
CA PRO A 33 8.77 0.75 -5.98
C PRO A 33 10.18 1.13 -6.41
N ASP A 34 10.56 2.38 -6.14
CA ASP A 34 11.95 2.82 -6.11
C ASP A 34 12.45 2.77 -4.66
N PRO A 35 13.38 1.87 -4.31
CA PRO A 35 13.90 1.75 -2.95
C PRO A 35 14.45 3.06 -2.37
N ALA A 36 15.04 3.92 -3.21
CA ALA A 36 15.59 5.19 -2.77
C ALA A 36 14.50 6.23 -2.44
N MET A 37 13.28 6.07 -2.98
CA MET A 37 12.16 6.99 -2.75
C MET A 37 11.16 6.51 -1.70
N LEU A 38 11.21 5.24 -1.28
CA LEU A 38 10.23 4.66 -0.36
C LEU A 38 10.17 5.41 0.97
N GLN A 39 11.33 5.73 1.57
CA GLN A 39 11.38 6.46 2.84
C GLN A 39 10.72 7.84 2.74
N ARG A 40 10.96 8.56 1.64
CA ARG A 40 10.32 9.84 1.39
C ARG A 40 8.80 9.69 1.26
N ARG A 41 8.31 8.67 0.53
CA ARG A 41 6.87 8.41 0.40
C ARG A 41 6.22 8.08 1.75
N ILE A 42 6.86 7.23 2.55
CA ILE A 42 6.39 6.90 3.91
C ILE A 42 6.20 8.17 4.74
N ALA A 43 7.17 9.08 4.71
CA ALA A 43 7.09 10.34 5.43
C ALA A 43 6.00 11.28 4.87
N THR A 44 5.94 11.48 3.55
CA THR A 44 4.96 12.37 2.92
C THR A 44 3.52 11.90 3.13
N GLU A 45 3.26 10.60 2.97
CA GLU A 45 1.94 9.99 3.12
C GLU A 45 1.59 9.67 4.58
N LYS A 46 2.45 10.05 5.54
CA LYS A 46 2.28 9.80 6.98
C LYS A 46 1.94 8.34 7.27
N VAL A 47 2.66 7.43 6.59
CA VAL A 47 2.41 5.99 6.69
C VAL A 47 2.76 5.49 8.09
N THR A 48 1.77 4.89 8.74
CA THR A 48 1.92 4.33 10.11
C THR A 48 2.23 2.83 10.13
N ARG A 49 2.15 2.14 8.98
CA ARG A 49 2.41 0.70 8.84
C ARG A 49 2.82 0.37 7.40
N VAL A 50 3.81 -0.50 7.22
CA VAL A 50 4.28 -1.01 5.92
C VAL A 50 4.01 -2.51 5.85
N LEU A 51 3.51 -3.00 4.70
CA LEU A 51 3.36 -4.43 4.36
C LEU A 51 4.13 -4.79 3.10
#